data_AF-A0A150LS78-F1
#
_entry.id   AF-A0A150LS78-F1
#
_cell.length_a   1.000
_cell.length_b   1.000
_cell.length_c   1.000
_cell.angle_alpha   90.00
_cell.angle_beta   90.00
_cell.angle_gamma   90.00
#
_symmetry.space_group_name_H-M   'P 1'
#
loop_
_entity.id
_entity.type
_entity.pdbx_description
1 polymer ?
#
loop_
_entity_poly.entity_id
_entity_poly.type
_entity_poly.pdbx_seq_one_letter_code
_entity_poly.pdbx_strand_id
1 'polypeptide(L)'
;MIAVDVEREHEEHAPRNIFDVIYRSYMIMMTEQRRANLKYANVVFRPEVGHILAFDIGNIRDCMEAGEREAEQRIHEVLALLD
;
A
#
# COMPACT_ATOMS: atom_id res chain seq x y z
N MET A 1 -0.23 -15.83 -7.38
CA MET A 1 -0.46 -15.03 -6.17
C MET A 1 -0.68 -13.57 -6.56
N ILE A 2 -1.78 -13.00 -6.13
CA ILE A 2 -2.10 -11.58 -6.32
C ILE A 2 -1.73 -10.86 -5.02
N ALA A 3 -1.05 -9.72 -5.12
CA ALA A 3 -0.76 -8.85 -3.99
C ALA A 3 -1.42 -7.49 -4.17
N VAL A 4 -1.77 -6.85 -3.05
CA VAL A 4 -2.25 -5.47 -3.00
C VAL A 4 -1.29 -4.67 -2.17
N ASP A 5 -0.92 -3.50 -2.68
CA ASP A 5 0.20 -2.74 -2.22
C ASP A 5 -0.16 -1.26 -2.08
N VAL A 6 -0.28 -0.80 -0.84
CA VAL A 6 -0.80 0.51 -0.44
C VAL A 6 0.30 1.42 0.10
N GLU A 7 1.41 1.53 -0.63
CA GLU A 7 2.57 2.30 -0.17
C GLU A 7 2.25 3.75 0.17
N ARG A 8 2.87 4.22 1.26
CA ARG A 8 2.81 5.59 1.72
C ARG A 8 4.07 6.32 1.30
N GLU A 9 3.95 7.56 0.83
CA GLU A 9 5.12 8.43 0.63
C GLU A 9 5.80 8.71 1.98
N HIS A 10 7.13 8.67 2.00
CA HIS A 10 7.89 8.90 3.23
C HIS A 10 7.71 10.35 3.71
N GLU A 11 7.32 10.52 4.99
CA GLU A 11 7.32 11.84 5.62
C GLU A 11 8.76 12.37 5.77
N GLU A 12 9.08 13.41 5.01
CA GLU A 12 10.42 14.01 4.99
C GLU A 12 10.77 14.83 6.25
N HIS A 13 9.79 15.24 7.05
CA HIS A 13 10.07 16.04 8.24
C HIS A 13 10.79 15.23 9.32
N ALA A 14 11.60 15.85 10.18
CA ALA A 14 12.18 15.15 11.33
C ALA A 14 11.11 14.67 12.33
N PRO A 15 11.29 13.52 13.02
CA PRO A 15 10.39 13.09 14.08
C PRO A 15 10.44 14.10 15.24
N ARG A 16 9.26 14.45 15.78
CA ARG A 16 9.12 15.49 16.82
C ARG A 16 9.00 14.90 18.21
N ASN A 17 8.65 13.62 18.33
CA ASN A 17 8.44 12.94 19.60
C ASN A 17 8.76 11.43 19.49
N ILE A 18 8.74 10.73 20.63
CA ILE A 18 9.07 9.30 20.71
C ILE A 18 8.08 8.40 19.96
N PHE A 19 6.80 8.78 19.88
CA PHE A 19 5.80 8.03 19.10
C PHE A 19 6.11 8.11 17.61
N ASP A 20 6.55 9.27 17.11
CA ASP A 20 6.99 9.41 15.71
C ASP A 20 8.18 8.50 15.41
N VAL A 21 9.13 8.39 16.35
CA VAL A 21 10.30 7.50 16.20
C VAL A 21 9.88 6.04 16.12
N ILE A 22 8.99 5.60 17.02
CA ILE A 22 8.48 4.22 17.04
C ILE A 22 7.68 3.93 15.76
N TYR A 23 6.81 4.84 15.34
CA TYR A 23 6.02 4.66 14.13
C TYR A 23 6.91 4.58 12.89
N ARG A 24 7.94 5.42 12.78
CA ARG A 24 8.86 5.41 11.64
C ARG A 24 9.74 4.16 11.62
N SER A 25 10.23 3.70 12.76
CA SER A 25 11.01 2.45 12.80
C SER A 25 10.15 1.27 12.35
N TYR A 26 8.88 1.24 12.77
CA TYR A 26 7.90 0.26 12.27
C TYR A 26 7.67 0.37 10.77
N MET A 27 7.48 1.58 10.23
CA MET A 27 7.28 1.79 8.79
C MET A 27 8.50 1.34 7.97
N ILE A 28 9.73 1.63 8.43
CA ILE A 28 10.97 1.18 7.78
C ILE A 28 11.03 -0.35 7.72
N MET A 29 10.77 -1.01 8.86
CA MET A 29 10.74 -2.47 8.93
C MET A 29 9.71 -3.06 7.98
N MET A 30 8.50 -2.50 7.95
CA MET A 30 7.42 -2.93 7.05
C MET A 30 7.79 -2.74 5.58
N THR A 31 8.46 -1.65 5.21
CA THR A 31 8.92 -1.40 3.84
C THR A 31 9.90 -2.48 3.37
N GLU A 32 10.87 -2.86 4.20
CA GLU A 32 11.83 -3.91 3.85
C GLU A 32 11.18 -5.29 3.75
N GLN A 33 10.31 -5.64 4.71
CA GLN A 33 9.55 -6.90 4.67
C GLN A 33 8.67 -6.99 3.40
N ARG A 34 8.04 -5.88 3.03
CA ARG A 34 7.21 -5.77 1.83
C ARG A 34 8.04 -5.96 0.56
N ARG A 35 9.17 -5.25 0.42
CA ARG A 35 10.08 -5.39 -0.72
C ARG A 35 10.52 -6.85 -0.91
N ALA A 36 10.82 -7.53 0.19
CA ALA A 36 11.19 -8.94 0.17
C ALA A 36 10.06 -9.87 -0.31
N ASN A 37 8.80 -9.51 -0.05
CA ASN A 37 7.63 -10.34 -0.36
C ASN A 37 7.01 -10.05 -1.74
N LEU A 38 7.00 -8.80 -2.19
CA LEU A 38 6.35 -8.40 -3.45
C LEU A 38 6.95 -9.08 -4.68
N LYS A 39 8.24 -9.47 -4.63
CA LYS A 39 8.91 -10.19 -5.72
C LYS A 39 8.30 -11.56 -6.04
N TYR A 40 7.47 -12.11 -5.15
CA TYR A 40 6.78 -13.40 -5.36
C TYR A 40 5.37 -13.24 -5.95
N ALA A 41 4.86 -12.02 -6.09
CA ALA A 41 3.54 -11.77 -6.65
C ALA A 41 3.58 -11.84 -8.18
N ASN A 42 2.56 -12.46 -8.78
CA ASN A 42 2.39 -12.48 -10.24
C ASN A 42 1.78 -11.17 -10.74
N VAL A 43 0.87 -10.60 -9.94
CA VAL A 43 0.23 -9.31 -10.19
C VAL A 43 0.20 -8.54 -8.88
N VAL A 44 0.51 -7.24 -8.95
CA VAL A 44 0.50 -6.32 -7.81
C VAL A 44 -0.41 -5.14 -8.14
N PHE A 45 -1.50 -5.01 -7.40
CA PHE A 45 -2.41 -3.86 -7.47
C PHE A 45 -1.86 -2.74 -6.56
N ARG A 46 -1.76 -1.52 -7.07
CA ARG A 46 -1.23 -0.34 -6.36
C ARG A 46 -2.23 0.82 -6.36
N PRO A 47 -3.32 0.74 -5.58
CA PRO A 47 -4.29 1.81 -5.53
C PRO A 47 -3.67 3.08 -4.92
N GLU A 48 -4.06 4.24 -5.43
CA GLU A 48 -3.52 5.54 -5.04
C GLU A 48 -4.12 6.01 -3.68
N VAL A 49 -3.61 5.45 -2.58
CA VAL A 49 -4.07 5.75 -1.21
C VAL A 49 -2.94 6.18 -0.26
N GLY A 50 -1.72 6.32 -0.77
CA GLY A 50 -0.52 6.63 0.04
C GLY A 50 -0.54 7.99 0.75
N HIS A 51 -1.50 8.85 0.44
CA HIS A 51 -1.70 10.13 1.13
C HIS A 51 -2.64 10.00 2.34
N ILE A 52 -3.39 8.89 2.46
CA ILE A 52 -4.35 8.65 3.54
C ILE A 52 -3.63 8.01 4.73
N LEU A 53 -3.85 8.53 5.94
CA LEU A 53 -3.25 7.98 7.15
C LEU A 53 -3.88 6.64 7.51
N ALA A 54 -3.07 5.69 8.00
CA ALA A 54 -3.54 4.34 8.37
C ALA A 54 -4.67 4.33 9.43
N PHE A 55 -4.79 5.40 10.23
CA PHE A 55 -5.81 5.55 11.27
C PHE A 55 -6.93 6.53 10.88
N ASP A 56 -6.93 7.03 9.64
CA ASP A 56 -7.96 7.92 9.14
C ASP A 56 -9.17 7.13 8.63
N ILE A 57 -10.11 6.89 9.54
CA ILE A 57 -11.36 6.21 9.24
C ILE A 57 -12.36 7.08 8.46
N GLY A 58 -12.09 8.38 8.29
CA GLY A 58 -12.96 9.29 7.55
C GLY A 58 -12.93 9.04 6.05
N ASN A 59 -11.80 8.57 5.52
CA ASN A 59 -11.55 8.38 4.09
C ASN A 59 -11.71 6.92 3.62
N ILE A 60 -12.49 6.10 4.35
CA ILE A 60 -12.72 4.69 3.99
C ILE A 60 -13.31 4.56 2.58
N ARG A 61 -14.27 5.43 2.22
CA ARG A 61 -14.91 5.40 0.91
C ARG A 61 -13.89 5.65 -0.21
N ASP A 62 -13.03 6.65 -0.04
CA ASP A 62 -12.00 7.00 -1.02
C ASP A 62 -11.00 5.85 -1.21
N CYS A 63 -10.62 5.17 -0.12
CA CYS A 63 -9.80 3.96 -0.18
C CYS A 63 -10.47 2.83 -0.97
N MET A 64 -11.78 2.60 -0.77
CA MET A 64 -12.53 1.58 -1.50
C MET A 64 -12.57 1.89 -2.99
N GLU A 65 -12.93 3.13 -3.34
CA GLU A 65 -13.05 3.57 -4.73
C GLU A 65 -11.68 3.53 -5.46
N ALA A 66 -10.59 3.87 -4.78
CA ALA A 66 -9.24 3.73 -5.33
C ALA A 66 -8.88 2.25 -5.59
N GLY A 67 -9.25 1.36 -4.66
CA GLY A 67 -9.07 -0.09 -4.81
C GLY A 67 -9.85 -0.67 -5.99
N GLU A 68 -11.13 -0.30 -6.12
CA GLU A 68 -12.00 -0.72 -7.22
C GLU A 68 -11.45 -0.25 -8.57
N ARG A 69 -11.04 1.02 -8.66
CA ARG A 69 -10.47 1.60 -9.89
C ARG A 69 -9.20 0.88 -10.34
N GLU A 70 -8.27 0.63 -9.42
CA GLU A 70 -7.05 -0.12 -9.72
C GLU A 70 -7.39 -1.57 -10.13
N ALA A 71 -8.39 -2.18 -9.50
CA ALA A 71 -8.86 -3.51 -9.84
C ALA A 71 -9.41 -3.59 -11.27
N GLU A 72 -10.29 -2.65 -11.65
CA GLU A 72 -10.89 -2.55 -12.97
C GLU A 72 -9.83 -2.37 -14.07
N GLN A 73 -8.82 -1.53 -13.83
CA GLN A 73 -7.76 -1.27 -14.79
C GLN A 73 -6.88 -2.49 -15.07
N ARG A 74 -6.67 -3.34 -14.04
CA ARG A 74 -5.73 -4.46 -14.11
C ARG A 74 -6.38 -5.84 -14.14
N ILE A 75 -7.71 -5.91 -14.25
CA ILE A 75 -8.46 -7.18 -14.29
C ILE A 75 -7.95 -8.13 -15.38
N HIS A 76 -7.52 -7.59 -16.52
CA HIS A 76 -6.96 -8.35 -17.63
C HIS A 76 -5.69 -9.13 -17.25
N GLU A 77 -4.83 -8.58 -16.38
CA GLU A 77 -3.62 -9.26 -15.90
C GLU A 77 -3.97 -10.46 -15.02
N VAL A 78 -5.08 -10.39 -14.28
CA VAL A 78 -5.57 -11.51 -13.46
C VAL A 78 -6.17 -12.59 -14.33
N LEU A 79 -6.96 -12.21 -15.34
CA LEU A 79 -7.56 -13.18 -16.27
C LEU A 79 -6.48 -13.98 -17.00
N ALA A 80 -5.38 -13.35 -17.39
CA ALA A 80 -4.25 -14.02 -18.03
C ALA A 80 -3.53 -15.06 -17.13
N LEU A 81 -3.81 -15.11 -15.82
CA LEU A 81 -3.29 -16.14 -14.91
C LEU A 81 -4.19 -17.38 -14.81
N LEU A 82 -5.40 -17.33 -15.38
CA LEU A 82 -6.40 -18.40 -15.31
C LEU A 82 -6.42 -19.29 -16.57
N ASP A 83 -5.70 -18.88 -17.62
CA ASP A 83 -5.45 -19.65 -18.83
C ASP A 83 -4.27 -20.64 -18.65
#